data_AF-A0A7S3HWE0-F1
#
_entry.id   AF-A0A7S3HWE0-F1
#
_cell.length_a   1.000
_cell.length_b   1.000
_cell.length_c   1.000
_cell.angle_alpha   90.00
_cell.angle_beta   90.00
_cell.angle_gamma   90.00
#
_symmetry.space_group_name_H-M   'P 1'
#
loop_
_entity.id
_entity.type
_entity.pdbx_description
1 polymer ?
#
loop_
_entity_poly.entity_id
_entity_poly.type
_entity_poly.pdbx_seq_one_letter_code
_entity_poly.pdbx_strand_id
1 'polypeptide(L)'
;MPACGYCVKFMPDWNRVVAEMKAEYGDKIQFLKVDGTSDRHTAHRYSIQSFPSFVMLEPGTDGDKWTEWNPVQRNYANMKKWIKTWASKYHIEVPKPAGSETEQAADQ
;
A
#
# COMPACT_ATOMS: atom_id res chain seq x y z
N MET A 1 14.40 -8.53 -4.30
CA MET A 1 13.96 -9.94 -4.43
C MET A 1 13.78 -10.41 -5.88
N PRO A 2 14.84 -10.82 -6.59
CA PRO A 2 14.68 -11.41 -7.93
C PRO A 2 14.20 -12.88 -7.94
N ALA A 3 14.12 -13.56 -6.77
CA ALA A 3 13.89 -15.02 -6.71
C ALA A 3 12.44 -15.46 -6.36
N CYS A 4 11.56 -14.55 -5.93
CA CYS A 4 10.18 -14.92 -5.56
C CYS A 4 9.26 -14.79 -6.78
N GLY A 5 9.07 -15.86 -7.55
CA GLY A 5 8.21 -15.86 -8.75
C GLY A 5 6.77 -15.40 -8.50
N TYR A 6 6.20 -15.71 -7.33
CA TYR A 6 4.87 -15.24 -6.93
C TYR A 6 4.84 -13.73 -6.63
N CYS A 7 5.89 -13.20 -6.02
CA CYS A 7 6.03 -11.78 -5.75
C CYS A 7 6.14 -11.00 -7.07
N VAL A 8 6.91 -11.50 -8.03
CA VAL A 8 7.07 -10.88 -9.35
C VAL A 8 5.76 -10.79 -10.12
N LYS A 9 4.96 -11.88 -10.12
CA LYS A 9 3.65 -11.90 -10.79
C LYS A 9 2.67 -10.86 -10.27
N PHE A 10 2.75 -10.53 -8.98
CA PHE A 10 1.83 -9.57 -8.34
C PHE A 10 2.33 -8.12 -8.37
N MET A 11 3.61 -7.87 -8.65
CA MET A 11 4.16 -6.51 -8.77
C MET A 11 3.38 -5.56 -9.69
N PRO A 12 2.88 -5.95 -10.89
CA PRO A 12 2.12 -5.03 -11.74
C PRO A 12 0.82 -4.57 -11.07
N ASP A 13 0.07 -5.47 -10.46
CA ASP A 13 -1.16 -5.13 -9.73
C ASP A 13 -0.87 -4.24 -8.53
N TRP A 14 0.19 -4.56 -7.77
CA TRP A 14 0.66 -3.73 -6.66
C TRP A 14 0.97 -2.30 -7.09
N ASN A 15 1.78 -2.14 -8.13
CA ASN A 15 2.17 -0.82 -8.62
C ASN A 15 0.94 -0.02 -9.10
N ARG A 16 -0.01 -0.68 -9.76
CA ARG A 16 -1.27 -0.05 -10.20
C ARG A 16 -2.10 0.45 -9.02
N VAL A 17 -2.30 -0.40 -8.00
CA VAL A 17 -3.03 0.00 -6.80
C VAL A 17 -2.34 1.15 -6.09
N VAL A 18 -1.02 1.08 -5.90
CA VAL A 18 -0.25 2.15 -5.23
C VAL A 18 -0.39 3.47 -5.97
N ALA A 19 -0.32 3.47 -7.31
CA ALA A 19 -0.47 4.69 -8.10
C ALA A 19 -1.86 5.31 -7.90
N GLU A 20 -2.93 4.52 -7.95
CA GLU A 20 -4.30 5.02 -7.73
C GLU A 20 -4.53 5.47 -6.29
N MET A 21 -4.05 4.71 -5.30
CA MET A 21 -4.23 5.08 -3.90
C MET A 21 -3.42 6.31 -3.52
N LYS A 22 -2.23 6.52 -4.11
CA LYS A 22 -1.48 7.77 -3.95
C LYS A 22 -2.16 8.95 -4.63
N ALA A 23 -2.77 8.75 -5.80
CA ALA A 23 -3.53 9.81 -6.46
C ALA A 23 -4.80 10.19 -5.67
N GLU A 24 -5.45 9.22 -5.02
CA GLU A 24 -6.67 9.45 -4.23
C GLU A 24 -6.36 9.98 -2.82
N TYR A 25 -5.40 9.39 -2.11
CA TYR A 25 -5.12 9.69 -0.70
C TYR A 25 -3.85 10.54 -0.46
N GLY A 26 -3.09 10.86 -1.49
CA GLY A 26 -1.80 11.55 -1.37
C GLY A 26 -0.84 10.79 -0.46
N ASP A 27 -0.15 11.54 0.42
CA ASP A 27 0.80 10.99 1.39
C ASP A 27 0.15 10.44 2.68
N LYS A 28 -1.19 10.43 2.77
CA LYS A 28 -1.91 9.88 3.93
C LYS A 28 -1.79 8.35 4.01
N ILE A 29 -1.61 7.68 2.88
CA ILE A 29 -1.39 6.23 2.81
C ILE A 29 0.01 5.98 2.24
N GLN A 30 0.88 5.42 3.09
CA GLN A 30 2.23 5.06 2.69
C GLN A 30 2.32 3.58 2.31
N PHE A 31 3.02 3.32 1.21
CA PHE A 31 3.23 1.97 0.69
C PHE A 31 4.71 1.64 0.78
N LEU A 32 5.05 0.60 1.55
CA LEU A 32 6.41 0.15 1.76
C LEU A 32 6.59 -1.25 1.17
N LYS A 33 7.77 -1.48 0.58
CA LYS A 33 8.20 -2.82 0.13
C LYS A 33 9.37 -3.22 1.02
N VAL A 34 9.23 -4.31 1.75
CA VAL A 34 10.28 -4.83 2.64
C VAL A 34 10.73 -6.20 2.15
N ASP A 35 12.04 -6.40 2.08
CA ASP A 35 12.64 -7.69 1.77
C ASP A 35 12.64 -8.57 3.04
N GLY A 36 11.52 -9.26 3.31
CA GLY A 36 11.39 -10.07 4.53
C GLY A 36 12.35 -11.26 4.62
N THR A 37 13.03 -11.63 3.52
CA THR A 37 14.10 -12.65 3.56
C THR A 37 15.38 -12.13 4.19
N SER A 38 15.73 -10.87 3.92
CA SER A 38 16.88 -10.19 4.50
C SER A 38 16.54 -9.61 5.87
N ASP A 39 15.35 -9.03 6.02
CA ASP A 39 14.88 -8.42 7.26
C ASP A 39 14.00 -9.37 8.08
N ARG A 40 14.66 -10.35 8.70
CA ARG A 40 13.99 -11.37 9.53
C ARG A 40 13.32 -10.78 10.77
N HIS A 41 13.84 -9.67 11.30
CA HIS A 41 13.26 -9.01 12.47
C HIS A 41 11.87 -8.48 12.14
N THR A 42 11.71 -7.76 11.03
CA THR A 42 10.40 -7.26 10.58
C THR A 42 9.46 -8.41 10.23
N ALA A 43 9.95 -9.44 9.53
CA ALA A 43 9.16 -10.61 9.21
C ALA A 43 8.61 -11.31 10.47
N HIS A 44 9.44 -11.46 11.51
CA HIS A 44 9.02 -12.05 12.78
C HIS A 44 8.05 -11.14 13.55
N ARG A 45 8.32 -9.82 13.60
CA ARG A 45 7.45 -8.84 14.28
C ARG A 45 6.01 -8.90 13.78
N TYR A 46 5.83 -9.03 12.47
CA TYR A 46 4.50 -9.07 11.84
C TYR A 46 4.03 -10.49 11.52
N SER A 47 4.66 -11.52 12.08
CA SER A 47 4.31 -12.94 11.89
C SER A 47 4.20 -13.37 10.42
N ILE A 48 5.08 -12.85 9.56
CA ILE A 48 5.12 -13.18 8.13
C ILE A 48 5.66 -14.60 7.92
N GLN A 49 4.79 -15.51 7.49
CA GLN A 49 5.14 -16.92 7.25
C GLN A 49 5.36 -17.27 5.77
N SER A 50 4.82 -16.48 4.85
CA SER A 50 4.90 -16.74 3.41
C SER A 50 5.00 -15.45 2.60
N PHE A 51 5.46 -15.54 1.36
CA PHE A 51 5.60 -14.38 0.47
C PHE A 51 4.81 -14.58 -0.83
N PRO A 52 4.18 -13.53 -1.38
CA PRO A 52 4.01 -12.20 -0.78
C PRO A 52 2.96 -12.21 0.35
N SER A 53 3.20 -11.43 1.41
CA SER A 53 2.22 -11.09 2.44
C SER A 53 2.03 -9.58 2.48
N PHE A 54 0.80 -9.14 2.73
CA PHE A 54 0.44 -7.73 2.80
C PHE A 54 -0.10 -7.43 4.19
N VAL A 55 0.48 -6.42 4.83
CA VAL A 55 0.13 -6.01 6.18
C VAL A 55 -0.16 -4.52 6.17
N MET A 56 -1.26 -4.12 6.81
CA MET A 56 -1.55 -2.72 7.07
C MET A 56 -1.43 -2.45 8.56
N LEU A 57 -0.68 -1.39 8.88
CA LEU A 57 -0.47 -0.92 10.24
C LEU A 57 -1.59 0.04 10.61
N GLU A 58 -2.17 -0.10 11.79
CA GLU A 58 -3.23 0.81 12.24
C GLU A 58 -2.65 2.18 12.62
N PRO A 59 -3.28 3.29 12.19
CA PRO A 59 -2.79 4.62 12.50
C PRO A 59 -2.86 4.88 14.01
N GLY A 60 -1.87 5.62 14.53
CA GLY A 60 -1.79 5.94 15.96
C GLY A 60 -1.37 4.78 16.86
N THR A 61 -0.82 3.70 16.29
CA THR A 61 -0.33 2.53 17.06
C THR A 61 1.16 2.28 16.89
N ASP A 62 1.89 3.15 16.19
CA ASP A 62 3.34 3.01 15.94
C ASP A 62 3.77 1.61 15.40
N GLY A 63 2.84 0.89 14.76
CA GLY A 63 3.04 -0.45 14.24
C GLY A 63 2.74 -1.59 15.23
N ASP A 64 2.25 -1.32 16.44
CA ASP A 64 1.83 -2.34 17.41
C ASP A 64 0.56 -3.08 16.98
N LYS A 65 -0.34 -2.42 16.24
CA LYS A 65 -1.52 -3.09 15.68
C LYS A 65 -1.41 -3.17 14.18
N TRP A 66 -1.67 -4.35 13.66
CA TRP A 66 -1.65 -4.61 12.23
C TRP A 66 -2.73 -5.60 11.83
N THR A 67 -3.13 -5.52 10.56
CA THR A 67 -4.05 -6.48 9.94
C THR A 67 -3.37 -7.07 8.71
N GLU A 68 -3.30 -8.39 8.65
CA GLU A 68 -2.86 -9.12 7.45
C GLU A 68 -4.00 -9.24 6.44
N TRP A 69 -3.68 -9.08 5.16
CA TRP A 69 -4.58 -9.36 4.05
C TRP A 69 -4.22 -10.66 3.36
N ASN A 70 -5.07 -11.66 3.57
CA ASN A 70 -4.92 -12.98 2.96
C ASN A 70 -6.24 -13.47 2.33
N PRO A 71 -6.68 -12.86 1.22
CA PRO A 71 -7.87 -13.32 0.50
C PRO A 71 -7.56 -14.57 -0.31
N VAL A 72 -8.64 -15.31 -0.66
CA VAL A 72 -8.57 -16.42 -1.63
C VAL A 72 -8.07 -15.95 -2.99
N GLN A 73 -8.49 -14.75 -3.42
CA GLN A 73 -8.10 -14.16 -4.70
C GLN A 73 -7.23 -12.91 -4.49
N ARG A 74 -5.93 -13.06 -4.73
CA ARG A 74 -4.95 -11.97 -4.68
C ARG A 74 -4.89 -11.28 -6.04
N ASN A 75 -5.71 -10.25 -6.22
CA ASN A 75 -5.78 -9.46 -7.45
C ASN A 75 -5.94 -7.95 -7.13
N TYR A 76 -5.78 -7.11 -8.17
CA TYR A 76 -5.94 -5.66 -8.08
C TYR A 76 -7.27 -5.24 -7.44
N ALA A 77 -8.39 -5.86 -7.86
CA ALA A 77 -9.73 -5.44 -7.43
C ALA A 77 -9.94 -5.65 -5.92
N ASN A 78 -9.55 -6.80 -5.40
CA ASN A 78 -9.69 -7.12 -3.98
C ASN A 78 -8.73 -6.30 -3.13
N MET A 79 -7.52 -6.02 -3.63
CA MET A 79 -6.56 -5.21 -2.89
C MET A 79 -7.02 -3.76 -2.77
N LYS A 80 -7.51 -3.18 -3.88
CA LYS A 80 -8.10 -1.84 -3.88
C LYS A 80 -9.27 -1.76 -2.90
N LYS A 81 -10.17 -2.75 -2.92
CA LYS A 81 -11.30 -2.80 -1.97
C LYS A 81 -10.82 -2.85 -0.53
N TRP A 82 -9.82 -3.67 -0.23
CA TRP A 82 -9.27 -3.79 1.13
C TRP A 82 -8.68 -2.47 1.65
N ILE A 83 -7.85 -1.79 0.85
CA ILE A 83 -7.25 -0.51 1.22
C ILE A 83 -8.33 0.56 1.43
N LYS A 84 -9.32 0.64 0.52
CA LYS A 84 -10.43 1.60 0.65
C LYS A 84 -11.27 1.34 1.91
N THR A 85 -11.61 0.09 2.19
CA THR A 85 -12.35 -0.27 3.41
C THR A 85 -11.59 0.15 4.67
N TRP A 86 -10.27 -0.08 4.71
CA TRP A 86 -9.44 0.35 5.83
C TRP A 86 -9.36 1.88 5.92
N ALA A 87 -9.16 2.58 4.80
CA ALA A 87 -9.11 4.04 4.79
C ALA A 87 -10.43 4.64 5.31
N SER A 88 -11.58 4.07 4.92
CA SER A 88 -12.88 4.44 5.46
C SER A 88 -13.02 4.14 6.96
N LYS A 89 -12.53 2.98 7.43
CA LYS A 89 -12.56 2.59 8.85
C LYS A 89 -11.84 3.60 9.74
N TYR A 90 -10.72 4.15 9.28
CA TYR A 90 -9.92 5.13 10.03
C TYR A 90 -10.21 6.58 9.64
N HIS A 91 -11.26 6.84 8.85
CA HIS A 91 -11.61 8.17 8.37
C HIS A 91 -10.40 8.92 7.78
N ILE A 92 -9.58 8.22 7.00
CA ILE A 92 -8.45 8.83 6.30
C ILE A 92 -9.03 9.79 5.27
N GLU A 93 -8.97 11.07 5.56
CA GLU A 93 -9.46 12.12 4.69
C GLU A 93 -8.66 12.09 3.39
N VAL A 94 -9.39 11.90 2.29
CA VAL A 94 -8.90 12.14 0.93
C VAL A 94 -8.47 13.61 0.92
N PRO A 95 -7.18 13.93 0.73
CA PRO A 95 -6.79 15.32 0.54
C PRO A 95 -7.63 15.83 -0.62
N LYS A 96 -8.43 16.87 -0.36
CA LYS A 96 -9.21 17.57 -1.38
C LYS A 96 -8.28 17.76 -2.59
N PRO A 97 -8.67 17.34 -3.81
CA PRO A 97 -7.80 17.50 -4.95
C PRO A 97 -7.46 19.00 -5.01
N ALA A 98 -6.17 19.31 -4.89
CA ALA A 98 -5.66 20.57 -5.37
C ALA A 98 -5.99 20.56 -6.86
N GLY A 99 -7.13 21.14 -7.22
CA GLY A 99 -7.51 21.27 -8.61
C GLY A 99 -6.43 22.06 -9.31
N SER A 100 -6.14 21.71 -10.56
CA SER A 100 -5.95 22.70 -11.61
C SER A 100 -5.27 24.00 -11.18
N GLU A 101 -3.95 24.02 -11.17
CA GLU A 101 -3.22 25.22 -11.58
C GLU A 101 -2.85 25.02 -13.04
N THR A 102 -3.68 25.61 -13.91
CA THR A 102 -3.20 26.10 -15.20
C THR A 102 -2.36 27.32 -14.89
N GLU A 103 -1.06 27.26 -15.16
CA GLU A 103 -0.29 28.45 -15.52
C GLU A 103 0.55 28.12 -16.75
N GLN A 104 -0.02 28.43 -17.91
CA GLN A 104 0.76 28.80 -19.09
C GLN A 104 0.99 30.32 -18.99
N ALA A 105 2.24 30.78 -18.79
CA ALA A 105 2.80 31.99 -19.43
C ALA A 105 4.21 32.32 -18.89
N ALA A 106 5.18 32.31 -19.82
CA ALA A 106 6.33 33.21 -19.98
C ALA A 106 7.11 33.73 -18.75
N ASP A 107 8.43 33.47 -18.73
CA ASP A 107 9.44 34.54 -18.69
C ASP A 107 10.80 34.05 -19.25
N GLN A 108 11.16 34.67 -20.38
CA GLN A 108 12.48 34.88 -21.02
C GLN A 108 13.30 33.71 -21.58
#